data_AF-A0A8S9W0B2-F1
#
_entry.id   AF-A0A8S9W0B2-F1
#
_cell.length_a   1.000
_cell.length_b   1.000
_cell.length_c   1.000
_cell.angle_alpha   90.00
_cell.angle_beta   90.00
_cell.angle_gamma   90.00
#
_symmetry.space_group_name_H-M   'P 1'
#
loop_
_entity.id
_entity.type
_entity.pdbx_description
1 polymer ?
#
loop_
_entity_poly.entity_id
_entity_poly.type
_entity_poly.pdbx_seq_one_letter_code
_entity_poly.pdbx_strand_id
1 'polypeptide(L)'
;MRRRRVASGEVIAMNINELPIDGVYAQLRTSPGGVGDDEADARIHQFGYNEIKKAGKTPLVYRFLAQFTHFFALLLWIAAGLAFLGEYLDPGQGMFHLGCFVVAVIIINAIFTFVQEYRAERAAEALWRLLPSFVLVIRSGGEKRVDSRDVVPGDVVLLSEGDLIPADARVIEQYGLKVNNTALTGESKAVKRSAEPTFEEEFIDNPNLVFGGTTVAAGSGKAVVFATGASTEFGRIAQLTQTVLPEPTPLQREIHKVTRIIAVIATIMGLVFYILGDIRGNAFWINFSFAIGIIVANVPEGLLPTVTLSLAMGSQRMAKRNALIKNLNSVHWCSVKVPLNHHYSYIQ
;
A
#
# COMPACT_ATOMS: atom_id res chain seq x y z
N MET A 1 42.66 5.43 -3.65
CA MET A 1 42.16 4.11 -3.22
C MET A 1 41.07 4.28 -2.15
N ARG A 2 39.80 4.44 -2.54
CA ARG A 2 38.66 4.46 -1.63
C ARG A 2 38.01 3.08 -1.66
N ARG A 3 38.22 2.28 -0.62
CA ARG A 3 37.46 1.03 -0.38
C ARG A 3 35.99 1.41 -0.19
N ARG A 4 35.16 1.20 -1.21
CA ARG A 4 33.70 1.15 -1.06
C ARG A 4 33.39 0.00 -0.10
N ARG A 5 32.76 0.31 1.03
CA ARG A 5 32.01 -0.68 1.81
C ARG A 5 30.85 -1.13 0.92
N VAL A 6 31.05 -2.21 0.19
CA VAL A 6 30.01 -2.95 -0.52
C VAL A 6 29.06 -3.46 0.55
N ALA A 7 27.77 -3.14 0.43
CA ALA A 7 26.75 -3.62 1.36
C ALA A 7 26.71 -5.15 1.27
N SER A 8 26.63 -5.81 2.42
CA SER A 8 26.76 -7.26 2.62
C SER A 8 25.81 -8.16 1.79
N GLY A 9 24.85 -7.59 1.05
CA GLY A 9 23.97 -8.32 0.13
C GLY A 9 24.46 -8.40 -1.33
N GLU A 10 25.33 -7.48 -1.80
CA GLU A 10 25.85 -7.49 -3.18
C GLU A 10 26.84 -8.63 -3.45
N VAL A 11 27.47 -9.17 -2.40
CA VAL A 11 28.53 -10.18 -2.51
C VAL A 11 28.00 -11.61 -2.65
N ILE A 12 26.71 -11.87 -2.36
CA ILE A 12 26.15 -13.23 -2.37
C ILE A 12 25.64 -13.64 -3.76
N ALA A 13 25.32 -12.68 -4.64
CA ALA A 13 24.68 -12.95 -5.94
C ALA A 13 25.64 -13.19 -7.11
N MET A 14 26.92 -12.81 -6.99
CA MET A 14 27.88 -13.03 -8.09
C MET A 14 28.13 -14.54 -8.25
N ASN A 15 27.49 -15.11 -9.28
CA ASN A 15 27.71 -16.44 -9.84
C ASN A 15 26.97 -17.61 -9.16
N ILE A 16 25.92 -17.37 -8.38
CA ILE A 16 25.14 -18.47 -7.77
C ILE A 16 24.45 -19.38 -8.82
N ASN A 17 24.22 -18.85 -10.02
CA ASN A 17 23.73 -19.57 -11.19
C ASN A 17 24.77 -20.54 -11.78
N GLU A 18 26.07 -20.27 -11.64
CA GLU A 18 27.15 -21.09 -12.19
C GLU A 18 27.55 -22.24 -11.25
N LEU A 19 27.15 -22.17 -9.97
CA LEU A 19 27.54 -23.15 -8.98
C LEU A 19 26.75 -24.46 -9.10
N PRO A 20 27.42 -25.61 -8.88
CA PRO A 20 26.72 -26.86 -8.62
C PRO A 20 25.94 -26.77 -7.30
N ILE A 21 24.97 -27.64 -7.12
CA ILE A 21 24.04 -27.63 -5.97
C ILE A 21 24.81 -27.64 -4.63
N ASP A 22 25.86 -28.44 -4.50
CA ASP A 22 26.70 -28.48 -3.29
C ASP A 22 27.43 -27.15 -3.03
N GLY A 23 27.83 -26.46 -4.11
CA GLY A 23 28.43 -25.12 -4.04
C GLY A 23 27.43 -24.06 -3.57
N VAL A 24 26.17 -24.17 -3.99
CA VAL A 24 25.07 -23.30 -3.53
C VAL A 24 24.85 -23.47 -2.03
N TYR A 25 24.81 -24.72 -1.54
CA TYR A 25 24.70 -25.00 -0.11
C TYR A 25 25.86 -24.45 0.70
N ALA A 26 27.10 -24.61 0.21
CA ALA A 26 28.29 -24.08 0.87
C ALA A 26 28.29 -22.54 0.91
N GLN A 27 27.95 -21.88 -0.21
CA GLN A 27 27.97 -20.42 -0.31
C GLN A 27 26.91 -19.78 0.59
N LEU A 28 25.69 -20.33 0.61
CA LEU A 28 24.59 -19.83 1.43
C LEU A 28 24.59 -20.39 2.87
N ARG A 29 25.61 -21.19 3.21
CA ARG A 29 25.76 -21.88 4.50
C ARG A 29 24.46 -22.58 4.90
N THR A 30 23.92 -23.39 4.01
CA THR A 30 22.68 -24.14 4.22
C THR A 30 22.88 -25.59 3.79
N SER A 31 21.83 -26.40 3.91
CA SER A 31 21.86 -27.84 3.64
C SER A 31 20.61 -28.27 2.87
N PRO A 32 20.54 -29.51 2.36
CA PRO A 32 19.29 -30.06 1.79
C PRO A 32 18.12 -30.03 2.78
N GLY A 33 18.40 -30.08 4.09
CA GLY A 33 17.41 -29.94 5.17
C GLY A 33 17.08 -28.49 5.53
N GLY A 34 17.60 -27.51 4.77
CA GLY A 34 17.50 -26.09 5.04
C GLY A 34 18.31 -25.64 6.26
N VAL A 35 18.02 -24.42 6.71
CA VAL A 35 18.64 -23.81 7.89
C VAL A 35 17.95 -24.25 9.19
N GLY A 36 18.68 -24.18 10.31
CA GLY A 36 18.09 -24.37 11.64
C GLY A 36 17.18 -23.21 12.04
N ASP A 37 16.22 -23.44 12.94
CA ASP A 37 15.29 -22.38 13.38
C ASP A 37 16.05 -21.20 14.05
N ASP A 38 17.00 -21.50 14.95
CA ASP A 38 17.81 -20.48 15.62
C ASP A 38 18.67 -19.66 14.63
N GLU A 39 19.14 -20.32 13.56
CA GLU A 39 19.93 -19.66 12.53
C GLU A 39 19.05 -18.80 11.61
N ALA A 40 17.82 -19.23 11.35
CA ALA A 40 16.85 -18.41 10.64
C ALA A 40 16.56 -17.11 11.41
N ASP A 41 16.33 -17.18 12.72
CA ASP A 41 16.12 -16.01 13.57
C ASP A 41 17.35 -15.08 13.59
N ALA A 42 18.56 -15.64 13.68
CA ALA A 42 19.79 -14.87 13.57
C ALA A 42 19.91 -14.16 12.21
N ARG A 43 19.52 -14.82 11.11
CA ARG A 43 19.51 -14.22 9.76
C ARG A 43 18.46 -13.14 9.61
N ILE A 44 17.29 -13.24 10.26
CA ILE A 44 16.30 -12.14 10.30
C ILE A 44 16.92 -10.89 10.94
N HIS A 45 17.69 -11.04 12.03
CA HIS A 45 18.38 -9.91 12.64
C HIS A 45 19.48 -9.31 11.75
N GLN A 46 20.13 -10.13 10.92
CA GLN A 46 21.22 -9.69 10.04
C GLN A 46 20.74 -9.06 8.72
N PHE A 47 19.80 -9.71 8.03
CA PHE A 47 19.32 -9.32 6.70
C PHE A 47 18.03 -8.52 6.74
N GLY A 48 17.28 -8.60 7.85
CA GLY A 48 15.94 -8.05 7.98
C GLY A 48 14.86 -8.99 7.42
N TYR A 49 13.61 -8.62 7.66
CA TYR A 49 12.45 -9.34 7.11
C TYR A 49 12.40 -9.25 5.58
N ASN A 50 11.78 -10.26 4.95
CA ASN A 50 11.48 -10.30 3.52
C ASN A 50 10.33 -9.34 3.16
N GLU A 51 10.58 -8.04 3.32
CA GLU A 51 9.63 -6.98 3.02
C GLU A 51 10.33 -5.83 2.32
N ILE A 52 9.65 -5.27 1.33
CA ILE A 52 10.05 -3.98 0.76
C ILE A 52 9.63 -2.92 1.77
N LYS A 53 10.61 -2.25 2.41
CA LYS A 53 10.35 -1.19 3.40
C LYS A 53 9.39 -0.16 2.80
N LYS A 54 8.18 -0.08 3.36
CA LYS A 54 7.24 1.01 3.06
C LYS A 54 7.85 2.32 3.57
N ALA A 55 7.65 3.42 2.82
CA ALA A 55 7.97 4.75 3.30
C ALA A 55 7.36 4.94 4.70
N GLY A 56 8.12 5.50 5.64
CA GLY A 56 7.73 5.59 7.05
C GLY A 56 6.34 6.20 7.22
N LYS A 57 5.52 5.62 8.12
CA LYS A 57 4.20 6.17 8.46
C LYS A 57 4.39 7.57 9.06
N THR A 58 3.65 8.55 8.57
CA THR A 58 3.62 9.89 9.18
C THR A 58 3.10 9.78 10.62
N PRO A 59 3.76 10.41 11.61
CA PRO A 59 3.34 10.28 13.00
C PRO A 59 1.92 10.84 13.21
N LEU A 60 1.15 10.22 14.10
CA LEU A 60 -0.26 10.57 14.35
C LEU A 60 -0.48 12.05 14.67
N VAL A 61 0.45 12.66 15.42
CA VAL A 61 0.38 14.07 15.79
C VAL A 61 0.48 14.98 14.57
N TYR A 62 1.42 14.71 13.66
CA TYR A 62 1.54 15.49 12.42
C TYR A 62 0.31 15.34 11.52
N ARG A 63 -0.28 14.13 11.47
CA ARG A 63 -1.51 13.90 10.72
C ARG A 63 -2.70 14.64 11.30
N PHE A 64 -2.81 14.69 12.63
CA PHE A 64 -3.84 15.49 13.30
C PHE A 64 -3.64 16.99 13.04
N LEU A 65 -2.40 17.49 13.16
CA LEU A 65 -2.08 18.88 12.88
C LEU A 65 -2.33 19.27 11.41
N ALA A 66 -2.12 18.34 10.48
CA ALA A 66 -2.42 18.56 9.06
C ALA A 66 -3.92 18.81 8.80
N GLN A 67 -4.81 18.35 9.67
CA GLN A 67 -6.25 18.64 9.57
C GLN A 67 -6.57 20.12 9.81
N PHE A 68 -5.64 20.93 10.33
CA PHE A 68 -5.84 22.37 10.49
C PHE A 68 -5.30 23.20 9.33
N THR A 69 -4.57 22.59 8.39
CA THR A 69 -3.83 23.30 7.33
C THR A 69 -4.31 22.98 5.91
N HIS A 70 -5.35 22.16 5.76
CA HIS A 70 -5.94 21.92 4.45
C HIS A 70 -6.72 23.14 3.96
N PHE A 71 -6.97 23.21 2.65
CA PHE A 71 -7.53 24.39 1.99
C PHE A 71 -8.81 24.96 2.65
N PHE A 72 -9.76 24.09 3.02
CA PHE A 72 -11.01 24.51 3.67
C PHE A 72 -10.82 24.95 5.13
N ALA A 73 -9.98 24.27 5.91
CA ALA A 73 -9.57 24.78 7.23
C ALA A 73 -8.91 26.16 7.14
N LEU A 74 -8.05 26.40 6.15
CA LEU A 74 -7.44 27.73 5.94
C LEU A 74 -8.49 28.80 5.62
N LEU A 75 -9.50 28.49 4.80
CA LEU A 75 -10.64 29.38 4.54
C LEU A 75 -11.40 29.73 5.83
N LEU A 76 -11.67 28.74 6.69
CA LEU A 76 -12.32 28.99 7.99
C LEU A 76 -11.43 29.79 8.94
N TRP A 77 -10.11 29.55 8.95
CA TRP A 77 -9.18 30.35 9.74
C TRP A 77 -9.18 31.82 9.31
N ILE A 78 -9.23 32.08 8.00
CA ILE A 78 -9.39 33.43 7.48
C ILE A 78 -10.72 34.01 7.94
N ALA A 79 -11.84 33.29 7.81
CA ALA A 79 -13.15 33.76 8.28
C ALA A 79 -13.17 34.07 9.79
N ALA A 80 -12.55 33.22 10.62
CA ALA A 80 -12.40 33.44 12.05
C ALA A 80 -11.55 34.68 12.36
N GLY A 81 -10.40 34.83 11.67
CA GLY A 81 -9.53 36.00 11.81
C GLY A 81 -10.23 37.30 11.42
N LEU A 82 -11.03 37.28 10.36
CA LEU A 82 -11.83 38.43 9.92
C LEU A 82 -12.94 38.77 10.90
N ALA A 83 -13.58 37.79 11.51
CA ALA A 83 -14.58 38.02 12.56
C ALA A 83 -13.94 38.69 13.80
N PHE A 84 -12.76 38.25 14.24
CA PHE A 84 -12.07 38.90 15.35
C PHE A 84 -11.58 40.30 15.00
N LEU A 85 -11.12 40.54 13.76
CA LEU A 85 -10.74 41.87 13.29
C LEU A 85 -11.95 42.81 13.22
N GLY A 86 -13.10 42.31 12.77
CA GLY A 86 -14.36 43.05 12.74
C GLY A 86 -14.79 43.50 14.13
N GLU A 87 -14.67 42.64 15.14
CA GLU A 87 -14.94 43.03 16.54
C GLU A 87 -13.96 44.08 17.06
N TYR A 88 -12.68 44.00 16.67
CA TYR A 88 -11.68 44.97 17.10
C TYR A 88 -11.92 46.37 16.49
N LEU A 89 -12.38 46.43 15.24
CA LEU A 89 -12.67 47.68 14.54
C LEU A 89 -14.02 48.29 14.96
N ASP A 90 -15.06 47.46 15.10
CA ASP A 90 -16.41 47.88 15.50
C ASP A 90 -16.92 47.01 16.68
N PRO A 91 -16.55 47.36 17.92
CA PRO A 91 -16.92 46.58 19.11
C PRO A 91 -18.44 46.55 19.33
N GLY A 92 -18.98 45.38 19.71
CA GLY A 92 -20.38 45.24 20.13
C GLY A 92 -21.36 44.74 19.06
N GLN A 93 -20.90 44.41 17.86
CA GLN A 93 -21.73 43.80 16.80
C GLN A 93 -21.87 42.26 16.93
N GLY A 94 -21.28 41.66 17.97
CA GLY A 94 -21.34 40.21 18.21
C GLY A 94 -20.41 39.38 17.32
N MET A 95 -19.42 40.02 16.69
CA MET A 95 -18.45 39.36 15.81
C MET A 95 -17.49 38.45 16.59
N PHE A 96 -17.23 38.75 17.86
CA PHE A 96 -16.50 37.86 18.76
C PHE A 96 -17.15 36.47 18.84
N HIS A 97 -18.48 36.42 19.03
CA HIS A 97 -19.22 35.16 19.13
C HIS A 97 -19.17 34.37 17.82
N LEU A 98 -19.24 35.07 16.68
CA LEU A 98 -19.09 34.45 15.35
C LEU A 98 -17.69 33.85 15.18
N GLY A 99 -16.63 34.59 15.54
CA GLY A 99 -15.25 34.09 15.49
C GLY A 99 -15.04 32.85 16.35
N CYS A 100 -15.52 32.88 17.60
CA CYS A 100 -15.48 31.72 18.49
C CYS A 100 -16.26 30.52 17.92
N PHE A 101 -17.43 30.76 17.31
CA PHE A 101 -18.21 29.72 16.66
C PHE A 101 -17.45 29.07 15.50
N VAL A 102 -16.83 29.88 14.64
CA VAL A 102 -16.03 29.37 13.50
C VAL A 102 -14.84 28.54 14.01
N VAL A 103 -14.13 29.00 15.04
CA VAL A 103 -13.02 28.23 15.66
C VAL A 103 -13.52 26.91 16.22
N ALA A 104 -14.67 26.88 16.90
CA ALA A 104 -15.26 25.65 17.40
C ALA A 104 -15.58 24.68 16.25
N VAL A 105 -16.12 25.17 15.13
CA VAL A 105 -16.38 24.36 13.93
C VAL A 105 -15.08 23.78 13.35
N ILE A 106 -13.99 24.56 13.27
CA ILE A 106 -12.68 24.07 12.82
C ILE A 106 -12.21 22.89 13.69
N ILE A 107 -12.28 23.03 15.01
CA ILE A 107 -11.85 22.00 15.97
C ILE A 107 -12.71 20.74 15.83
N ILE A 108 -14.03 20.89 15.81
CA ILE A 108 -14.97 19.76 15.68
C ILE A 108 -14.72 19.02 14.37
N ASN A 109 -14.57 19.76 13.26
CA ASN A 109 -14.28 19.16 11.96
C ASN A 109 -12.94 18.40 11.98
N ALA A 110 -11.86 19.03 12.44
CA ALA A 110 -10.54 18.39 12.49
C ALA A 110 -10.56 17.07 13.31
N ILE A 111 -11.25 17.06 14.45
CA ILE A 111 -11.44 15.85 15.26
C ILE A 111 -12.23 14.80 14.49
N PHE A 112 -13.37 15.17 13.89
CA PHE A 112 -14.23 14.25 13.17
C PHE A 112 -13.50 13.61 11.98
N THR A 113 -12.85 14.43 11.16
CA THR A 113 -12.07 14.01 9.99
C THR A 113 -10.91 13.11 10.39
N PHE A 114 -10.15 13.47 11.44
CA PHE A 114 -9.07 12.63 11.96
C PHE A 114 -9.58 11.26 12.44
N VAL A 115 -10.68 11.23 13.20
CA VAL A 115 -11.27 9.98 13.70
C VAL A 115 -11.76 9.11 12.54
N GLN A 116 -12.38 9.69 11.51
CA GLN A 116 -12.81 8.95 10.33
C GLN A 116 -11.64 8.35 9.57
N GLU A 117 -10.59 9.14 9.32
CA GLU A 117 -9.39 8.70 8.63
C GLU A 117 -8.68 7.58 9.40
N TYR A 118 -8.52 7.75 10.71
CA TYR A 118 -7.91 6.75 11.59
C TYR A 118 -8.69 5.43 11.58
N ARG A 119 -10.03 5.49 11.65
CA ARG A 119 -10.90 4.30 11.57
C ARG A 119 -10.79 3.61 10.22
N ALA A 120 -10.80 4.36 9.12
CA ALA A 120 -10.67 3.83 7.77
C ALA A 120 -9.33 3.10 7.57
N GLU A 121 -8.24 3.70 8.04
CA GLU A 121 -6.91 3.09 7.97
C GLU A 121 -6.80 1.82 8.82
N ARG A 122 -7.30 1.83 10.06
CA ARG A 122 -7.31 0.63 10.91
C ARG A 122 -8.12 -0.51 10.30
N ALA A 123 -9.24 -0.20 9.64
CA ALA A 123 -10.03 -1.20 8.93
C ALA A 123 -9.26 -1.78 7.75
N ALA A 124 -8.53 -0.95 6.99
CA ALA A 124 -7.67 -1.40 5.91
C ALA A 124 -6.49 -2.25 6.43
N GLU A 125 -5.82 -1.84 7.51
CA GLU A 125 -4.71 -2.57 8.13
C GLU A 125 -5.16 -3.94 8.67
N ALA A 126 -6.35 -4.02 9.26
CA ALA A 126 -6.93 -5.29 9.69
C ALA A 126 -7.21 -6.24 8.51
N LEU A 127 -7.58 -5.71 7.33
CA LEU A 127 -7.71 -6.53 6.12
C LEU A 127 -6.36 -7.11 5.69
N TRP A 128 -5.29 -6.31 5.69
CA TRP A 128 -3.95 -6.79 5.33
C TRP A 128 -3.47 -7.92 6.24
N ARG A 129 -3.82 -7.89 7.53
CA ARG A 129 -3.52 -8.98 8.48
C ARG A 129 -4.29 -10.29 8.19
N LEU A 130 -5.39 -10.22 7.44
CA LEU A 130 -6.17 -11.38 7.00
C LEU A 130 -5.64 -12.00 5.70
N LEU A 131 -4.60 -11.41 5.09
CA LEU A 131 -3.93 -11.92 3.89
C LEU A 131 -2.57 -12.57 4.25
N PRO A 132 -2.50 -13.63 5.07
CA PRO A 132 -1.21 -14.26 5.32
C PRO A 132 -0.73 -14.95 4.03
N SER A 133 0.39 -14.48 3.49
CA SER A 133 1.15 -15.22 2.48
C SER A 133 2.04 -16.19 3.22
N PHE A 134 1.60 -17.44 3.33
CA PHE A 134 2.44 -18.50 3.87
C PHE A 134 3.26 -19.14 2.76
N VAL A 135 4.46 -19.59 3.13
CA VAL A 135 5.39 -20.30 2.25
C VAL A 135 5.74 -21.63 2.92
N LEU A 136 5.82 -22.70 2.13
CA LEU A 136 6.36 -23.97 2.58
C LEU A 136 7.89 -23.94 2.43
N VAL A 137 8.59 -24.15 3.53
CA VAL A 137 10.05 -24.20 3.59
C VAL A 137 10.51 -25.49 4.26
N ILE A 138 11.71 -25.95 3.93
CA ILE A 138 12.41 -26.98 4.68
C ILE A 138 13.32 -26.26 5.68
N ARG A 139 13.12 -26.51 6.97
CA ARG A 139 13.99 -26.02 8.06
C ARG A 139 14.21 -27.15 9.05
N SER A 140 15.45 -27.28 9.53
CA SER A 140 15.86 -28.36 10.44
C SER A 140 15.49 -29.77 9.93
N GLY A 141 15.51 -29.97 8.61
CA GLY A 141 15.21 -31.26 7.96
C GLY A 141 13.72 -31.59 7.78
N GLY A 142 12.79 -30.71 8.19
CA GLY A 142 11.35 -30.93 8.06
C GLY A 142 10.64 -29.81 7.30
N GLU A 143 9.53 -30.15 6.65
CA GLU A 143 8.65 -29.16 6.00
C GLU A 143 7.90 -28.35 7.05
N LYS A 144 7.99 -27.02 6.95
CA LYS A 144 7.33 -26.06 7.83
C LYS A 144 6.64 -25.00 7.01
N ARG A 145 5.48 -24.56 7.51
CA ARG A 145 4.75 -23.43 6.96
C ARG A 145 5.17 -22.17 7.72
N VAL A 146 5.85 -21.25 7.03
CA VAL A 146 6.34 -19.98 7.59
C VAL A 146 5.65 -18.80 6.93
N ASP A 147 5.60 -17.65 7.59
CA ASP A 147 5.17 -16.42 6.95
C ASP A 147 6.19 -16.03 5.87
N SER A 148 5.74 -15.59 4.69
CA SER A 148 6.61 -15.11 3.62
C SER A 148 7.56 -14.01 4.10
N ARG A 149 7.13 -13.22 5.09
CA ARG A 149 7.92 -12.18 5.76
C ARG A 149 9.17 -12.72 6.47
N ASP A 150 9.09 -13.95 6.98
CA ASP A 150 10.13 -14.58 7.80
C ASP A 150 11.07 -15.46 6.97
N VAL A 151 10.91 -15.46 5.64
CA VAL A 151 11.82 -16.14 4.71
C VAL A 151 13.17 -15.42 4.72
N VAL A 152 14.26 -16.18 4.86
CA VAL A 152 15.63 -15.66 4.91
C VAL A 152 16.52 -16.28 3.83
N PRO A 153 17.63 -15.63 3.45
CA PRO A 153 18.63 -16.27 2.61
C PRO A 153 19.10 -17.60 3.22
N GLY A 154 19.16 -18.65 2.41
CA GLY A 154 19.49 -20.03 2.79
C GLY A 154 18.29 -20.92 3.10
N ASP A 155 17.08 -20.39 3.20
CA ASP A 155 15.88 -21.22 3.26
C ASP A 155 15.72 -22.04 1.98
N VAL A 156 15.29 -23.30 2.14
CA VAL A 156 14.88 -24.15 1.01
C VAL A 156 13.37 -24.02 0.87
N VAL A 157 12.91 -23.29 -0.13
CA VAL A 157 11.48 -23.11 -0.43
C VAL A 157 10.99 -24.26 -1.31
N LEU A 158 9.81 -24.79 -0.98
CA LEU A 158 9.08 -25.69 -1.85
C LEU A 158 8.16 -24.87 -2.77
N LEU A 159 8.23 -25.15 -4.06
CA LEU A 159 7.47 -24.47 -5.09
C LEU A 159 6.48 -25.45 -5.70
N SER A 160 5.20 -25.07 -5.73
CA SER A 160 4.12 -25.81 -6.37
C SER A 160 3.36 -24.92 -7.34
N GLU A 161 2.63 -25.53 -8.27
CA GLU A 161 1.79 -24.82 -9.23
C GLU A 161 0.81 -23.87 -8.54
N GLY A 162 0.75 -22.62 -9.03
CA GLY A 162 -0.07 -21.55 -8.45
C GLY A 162 0.62 -20.75 -7.34
N ASP A 163 1.76 -21.21 -6.82
CA ASP A 163 2.46 -20.50 -5.76
C ASP A 163 3.05 -19.18 -6.25
N LEU A 164 3.01 -18.16 -5.38
CA LEU A 164 3.78 -16.95 -5.54
C LEU A 164 5.19 -17.20 -5.01
N ILE A 165 6.20 -16.88 -5.82
CA ILE A 165 7.59 -17.04 -5.41
C ILE A 165 7.93 -15.93 -4.39
N PRO A 166 8.34 -16.27 -3.16
CA PRO A 166 8.40 -15.31 -2.05
C PRO A 166 9.64 -14.41 -2.10
N ALA A 167 10.72 -14.88 -2.69
CA ALA A 167 12.04 -14.27 -2.69
C ALA A 167 12.86 -14.81 -3.88
N ASP A 168 13.98 -14.17 -4.21
CA ASP A 168 14.83 -14.67 -5.30
C ASP A 168 15.60 -15.91 -4.83
N ALA A 169 15.51 -16.98 -5.61
CA ALA A 169 16.01 -18.29 -5.24
C ALA A 169 16.64 -19.05 -6.41
N ARG A 170 17.57 -19.96 -6.07
CA ARG A 170 18.27 -20.85 -6.99
C ARG A 170 17.60 -22.22 -6.98
N VAL A 171 17.10 -22.68 -8.12
CA VAL A 171 16.40 -23.96 -8.26
C VAL A 171 17.37 -25.13 -8.06
N ILE A 172 17.11 -26.01 -7.11
CA ILE A 172 17.96 -27.19 -6.84
C ILE A 172 17.29 -28.49 -7.27
N GLU A 173 15.98 -28.48 -7.43
CA GLU A 173 15.18 -29.63 -7.87
C GLU A 173 13.99 -29.13 -8.65
N GLN A 174 13.63 -29.81 -9.75
CA GLN A 174 12.48 -29.42 -10.57
C GLN A 174 11.79 -30.64 -11.16
N TYR A 175 10.47 -30.52 -11.29
CA TYR A 175 9.59 -31.47 -11.95
C TYR A 175 8.66 -30.71 -12.89
N GLY A 176 9.16 -30.44 -14.10
CA GLY A 176 8.40 -29.71 -15.12
C GLY A 176 8.14 -28.25 -14.76
N LEU A 177 8.97 -27.68 -13.88
CA LEU A 177 8.79 -26.34 -13.31
C LEU A 177 8.77 -25.27 -14.42
N LYS A 178 7.69 -24.50 -14.45
CA LYS A 178 7.54 -23.32 -15.30
C LYS A 178 7.13 -22.13 -14.45
N VAL A 179 7.73 -20.98 -14.72
CA VAL A 179 7.47 -19.73 -13.99
C VAL A 179 7.00 -18.66 -14.95
N ASN A 180 6.04 -17.84 -14.50
CA ASN A 180 5.57 -16.67 -15.22
C ASN A 180 6.22 -15.39 -14.66
N ASN A 181 7.08 -14.76 -15.46
CA ASN A 181 7.82 -13.56 -15.08
C ASN A 181 7.10 -12.25 -15.43
N THR A 182 5.79 -12.24 -15.71
CA THR A 182 5.05 -11.02 -16.11
C THR A 182 5.30 -9.83 -15.17
N ALA A 183 5.45 -10.09 -13.86
CA ALA A 183 5.71 -9.05 -12.86
C ALA A 183 7.05 -8.31 -13.05
N LEU A 184 8.02 -8.92 -13.75
CA LEU A 184 9.37 -8.39 -13.97
C LEU A 184 9.60 -7.98 -15.42
N THR A 185 9.16 -8.79 -16.38
CA THR A 185 9.43 -8.55 -17.82
C THR A 185 8.24 -7.94 -18.56
N GLY A 186 7.03 -8.00 -17.98
CA GLY A 186 5.80 -7.62 -18.67
C GLY A 186 5.30 -8.66 -19.68
N GLU A 187 6.01 -9.77 -19.86
CA GLU A 187 5.63 -10.84 -20.79
C GLU A 187 4.89 -11.98 -20.06
N SER A 188 3.78 -12.45 -20.63
CA SER A 188 2.95 -13.52 -20.04
C SER A 188 3.40 -14.94 -20.38
N LYS A 189 4.52 -15.09 -21.09
CA LYS A 189 5.00 -16.39 -21.54
C LYS A 189 5.66 -17.14 -20.38
N ALA A 190 5.14 -18.32 -20.05
CA ALA A 190 5.75 -19.18 -19.04
C ALA A 190 7.09 -19.74 -19.52
N VAL A 191 8.13 -19.58 -18.70
CA VAL A 191 9.51 -20.00 -18.99
C VAL A 191 9.84 -21.25 -18.18
N LYS A 192 10.47 -22.25 -18.81
CA LYS A 192 10.91 -23.48 -18.14
C LYS A 192 12.10 -23.20 -17.24
N ARG A 193 12.14 -23.85 -16.08
CA ARG A 193 13.26 -23.76 -15.15
C ARG A 193 14.01 -25.09 -15.04
N SER A 194 15.31 -25.01 -14.74
CA SER A 194 16.24 -26.14 -14.61
C SER A 194 17.01 -26.06 -13.29
N ALA A 195 17.45 -27.20 -12.75
CA ALA A 195 18.35 -27.19 -11.59
C ALA A 195 19.83 -27.03 -11.99
N GLU A 196 20.16 -27.32 -13.25
CA GLU A 196 21.54 -27.36 -13.74
C GLU A 196 22.24 -25.99 -13.66
N PRO A 197 23.56 -25.96 -13.43
CA PRO A 197 24.36 -24.75 -13.57
C PRO A 197 24.24 -24.15 -14.97
N THR A 198 24.27 -22.84 -15.05
CA THR A 198 24.25 -22.10 -16.32
C THR A 198 25.20 -20.91 -16.26
N PHE A 199 25.66 -20.48 -17.43
CA PHE A 199 26.62 -19.40 -17.63
C PHE A 199 25.98 -18.22 -18.38
N GLU A 200 24.65 -18.07 -18.30
CA GLU A 200 23.94 -16.95 -18.90
C GLU A 200 24.31 -15.64 -18.18
N GLU A 201 24.67 -14.61 -18.96
CA GLU A 201 25.10 -13.31 -18.44
C GLU A 201 23.94 -12.55 -17.80
N GLU A 202 22.74 -12.63 -18.38
CA GLU A 202 21.56 -11.94 -17.89
C GLU A 202 20.85 -12.74 -16.79
N PHE A 203 20.79 -12.15 -15.60
CA PHE A 203 20.25 -12.82 -14.41
C PHE A 203 18.80 -13.29 -14.62
N ILE A 204 17.94 -12.47 -15.24
CA ILE A 204 16.51 -12.77 -15.47
C ILE A 204 16.31 -13.99 -16.39
N ASP A 205 17.21 -14.17 -17.36
CA ASP A 205 17.14 -15.22 -18.37
C ASP A 205 17.72 -16.55 -17.90
N ASN A 206 18.43 -16.56 -16.76
CA ASN A 206 19.00 -17.78 -16.20
C ASN A 206 17.88 -18.80 -15.88
N PRO A 207 17.84 -19.98 -16.54
CA PRO A 207 16.78 -20.97 -16.34
C PRO A 207 16.79 -21.56 -14.93
N ASN A 208 17.86 -21.35 -14.17
CA ASN A 208 18.05 -21.98 -12.88
C ASN A 208 17.80 -21.05 -11.69
N LEU A 209 17.35 -19.82 -11.98
CA LEU A 209 16.91 -18.84 -11.01
C LEU A 209 15.40 -18.63 -11.09
N VAL A 210 14.81 -18.31 -9.95
CA VAL A 210 13.44 -17.86 -9.83
C VAL A 210 13.38 -16.60 -8.99
N PHE A 211 12.39 -15.74 -9.25
CA PHE A 211 12.39 -14.38 -8.74
C PHE A 211 11.16 -14.09 -7.89
N GLY A 212 11.35 -13.33 -6.81
CA GLY A 212 10.29 -12.86 -5.95
C GLY A 212 9.22 -12.09 -6.72
N GLY A 213 7.94 -12.31 -6.39
CA GLY A 213 6.81 -11.65 -7.05
C GLY A 213 6.36 -12.26 -8.38
N THR A 214 7.08 -13.27 -8.88
CA THR A 214 6.64 -14.11 -10.01
C THR A 214 5.77 -15.29 -9.52
N THR A 215 5.09 -15.99 -10.43
CA THR A 215 4.22 -17.12 -10.08
C THR A 215 4.66 -18.42 -10.76
N VAL A 216 4.49 -19.54 -10.05
CA VAL A 216 4.70 -20.87 -10.63
C VAL A 216 3.51 -21.20 -11.54
N ALA A 217 3.78 -21.27 -12.84
CA ALA A 217 2.75 -21.51 -13.85
C ALA A 217 2.41 -23.00 -14.00
N ALA A 218 3.36 -23.89 -13.76
CA ALA A 218 3.14 -25.34 -13.80
C ALA A 218 4.29 -26.09 -13.12
N GLY A 219 4.02 -27.31 -12.64
CA GLY A 219 5.00 -28.21 -12.08
C GLY A 219 5.37 -27.89 -10.63
N SER A 220 6.43 -28.51 -10.14
CA SER A 220 6.93 -28.32 -8.77
C SER A 220 8.45 -28.31 -8.71
N GLY A 221 9.02 -27.88 -7.60
CA GLY A 221 10.46 -27.89 -7.38
C GLY A 221 10.87 -27.42 -6.00
N LYS A 222 12.17 -27.45 -5.76
CA LYS A 222 12.80 -26.85 -4.57
C LYS A 222 13.79 -25.79 -5.01
N ALA A 223 13.88 -24.71 -4.26
CA ALA A 223 14.84 -23.65 -4.52
C ALA A 223 15.44 -23.12 -3.21
N VAL A 224 16.71 -22.70 -3.26
CA VAL A 224 17.39 -22.09 -2.12
C VAL A 224 17.38 -20.58 -2.26
N VAL A 225 16.83 -19.88 -1.28
CA VAL A 225 16.71 -18.42 -1.29
C VAL A 225 18.09 -17.79 -1.17
N PHE A 226 18.43 -16.82 -2.03
CA PHE A 226 19.72 -16.11 -1.96
C PHE A 226 19.56 -14.61 -1.71
N ALA A 227 18.41 -14.03 -2.07
CA ALA A 227 18.10 -12.63 -1.79
C ALA A 227 16.65 -12.45 -1.35
N THR A 228 16.43 -11.57 -0.37
CA THR A 228 15.11 -11.27 0.21
C THR A 228 14.82 -9.77 0.23
N GLY A 229 13.54 -9.41 0.31
CA GLY A 229 13.07 -8.04 0.46
C GLY A 229 13.63 -7.07 -0.58
N ALA A 230 14.25 -6.00 -0.10
CA ALA A 230 14.89 -4.96 -0.90
C ALA A 230 16.00 -5.45 -1.83
N SER A 231 16.66 -6.57 -1.51
CA SER A 231 17.79 -7.08 -2.29
C SER A 231 17.39 -7.95 -3.47
N THR A 232 16.11 -8.32 -3.56
CA THR A 232 15.55 -9.03 -4.73
C THR A 232 15.51 -8.12 -5.97
N GLU A 233 15.47 -8.71 -7.16
CA GLU A 233 15.29 -7.97 -8.41
C GLU A 233 13.95 -7.22 -8.43
N PHE A 234 12.87 -7.87 -7.97
CA PHE A 234 11.58 -7.21 -7.80
C PHE A 234 11.65 -6.06 -6.78
N GLY A 235 12.33 -6.28 -5.65
CA GLY A 235 12.54 -5.26 -4.63
C GLY A 235 13.34 -4.06 -5.13
N ARG A 236 14.35 -4.29 -5.98
CA ARG A 236 15.16 -3.25 -6.61
C ARG A 236 14.34 -2.42 -7.59
N ILE A 237 13.55 -3.07 -8.45
CA ILE A 237 12.60 -2.38 -9.34
C ILE A 237 11.59 -1.58 -8.53
N ALA A 238 11.02 -2.17 -7.47
CA ALA A 238 10.06 -1.51 -6.59
C ALA A 238 10.67 -0.27 -5.91
N GLN A 239 11.93 -0.30 -5.49
CA GLN A 239 12.60 0.89 -4.93
C GLN A 239 12.83 1.98 -5.96
N LEU A 240 13.20 1.62 -7.20
CA LEU A 240 13.39 2.59 -8.29
C LEU A 240 12.07 3.24 -8.69
N THR A 241 10.97 2.49 -8.63
CA THR A 241 9.62 2.92 -9.01
C THR A 241 8.79 3.50 -7.86
N GLN A 242 9.26 3.44 -6.61
CA GLN A 242 8.60 4.09 -5.47
C GLN A 242 8.47 5.63 -5.62
N THR A 243 9.14 6.22 -6.61
CA THR A 243 8.98 7.61 -7.02
C THR A 243 7.81 7.84 -7.98
N VAL A 244 7.23 6.79 -8.56
CA VAL A 244 6.06 6.87 -9.43
C VAL A 244 4.82 6.97 -8.56
N LEU A 245 4.27 8.20 -8.48
CA LEU A 245 3.02 8.45 -7.78
C LEU A 245 1.91 7.55 -8.36
N PRO A 246 1.23 6.73 -7.54
CA PRO A 246 0.15 5.88 -8.03
C PRO A 246 -0.95 6.75 -8.65
N GLU A 247 -1.40 6.39 -9.85
CA GLU A 247 -2.50 7.10 -10.50
C GLU A 247 -3.79 7.01 -9.66
N PRO A 248 -4.63 8.07 -9.67
CA PRO A 248 -5.92 8.03 -9.01
C PRO A 248 -6.80 6.93 -9.60
N THR A 249 -7.33 6.08 -8.72
CA THR A 249 -8.21 4.97 -9.08
C THR A 249 -9.49 5.45 -9.78
N PRO A 250 -10.18 4.62 -10.57
CA PRO A 250 -11.45 5.00 -11.20
C PRO A 250 -12.48 5.54 -10.20
N LEU A 251 -12.60 4.91 -9.02
CA LEU A 251 -13.48 5.36 -7.96
C LEU A 251 -13.08 6.73 -7.40
N GLN A 252 -11.77 6.96 -7.18
CA GLN A 252 -11.28 8.27 -6.77
C GLN A 252 -11.57 9.32 -7.84
N ARG A 253 -11.45 9.00 -9.14
CA ARG A 253 -11.80 9.91 -10.24
C ARG A 253 -13.29 10.29 -10.18
N GLU A 254 -14.18 9.32 -9.97
CA GLU A 254 -15.61 9.60 -9.82
C GLU A 254 -15.92 10.42 -8.56
N ILE A 255 -15.30 10.10 -7.43
CA ILE A 255 -15.43 10.89 -6.20
C ILE A 255 -14.96 12.32 -6.44
N HIS A 256 -13.82 12.53 -7.09
CA HIS A 256 -13.33 13.87 -7.42
C HIS A 256 -14.28 14.65 -8.33
N LYS A 257 -14.95 13.99 -9.29
CA LYS A 257 -15.99 14.64 -10.10
C LYS A 257 -17.15 15.10 -9.22
N VAL A 258 -17.65 14.23 -8.35
CA VAL A 258 -18.75 14.56 -7.42
C VAL A 258 -18.35 15.69 -6.48
N THR A 259 -17.16 15.62 -5.87
CA THR A 259 -16.62 16.68 -5.01
C THR A 259 -16.52 18.02 -5.75
N ARG A 260 -16.08 18.01 -7.02
CA ARG A 260 -16.00 19.23 -7.83
C ARG A 260 -17.38 19.83 -8.12
N ILE A 261 -18.37 19.01 -8.44
CA ILE A 261 -19.75 19.47 -8.67
C ILE A 261 -20.30 20.11 -7.39
N ILE A 262 -20.15 19.45 -6.26
CA ILE A 262 -20.62 19.98 -4.96
C ILE A 262 -19.90 21.27 -4.61
N ALA A 263 -18.58 21.36 -4.82
CA ALA A 263 -17.80 22.57 -4.58
C ALA A 263 -18.27 23.75 -5.45
N VAL A 264 -18.61 23.51 -6.72
CA VAL A 264 -19.16 24.55 -7.61
C VAL A 264 -20.52 25.02 -7.11
N ILE A 265 -21.43 24.10 -6.77
CA ILE A 265 -22.76 24.44 -6.24
C ILE A 265 -22.64 25.23 -4.93
N ALA A 266 -21.79 24.77 -4.02
CA ALA A 266 -21.52 25.43 -2.74
C ALA A 266 -20.97 26.85 -2.93
N THR A 267 -20.07 27.04 -3.90
CA THR A 267 -19.50 28.35 -4.25
C THR A 267 -20.55 29.29 -4.82
N ILE A 268 -21.40 28.81 -5.73
CA ILE A 268 -22.50 29.60 -6.30
C ILE A 268 -23.49 30.01 -5.20
N MET A 269 -23.85 29.09 -4.31
CA MET A 269 -24.69 29.41 -3.14
C MET A 269 -24.03 30.46 -2.25
N GLY A 270 -22.76 30.28 -1.88
CA GLY A 270 -22.03 31.26 -1.08
C GLY A 270 -22.02 32.65 -1.72
N LEU A 271 -21.82 32.74 -3.04
CA LEU A 271 -21.84 33.99 -3.79
C LEU A 271 -23.22 34.64 -3.82
N VAL A 272 -24.28 33.85 -4.04
CA VAL A 272 -25.67 34.36 -4.04
C VAL A 272 -26.02 34.94 -2.66
N PHE A 273 -25.69 34.22 -1.58
CA PHE A 273 -25.94 34.71 -0.22
C PHE A 273 -25.11 35.95 0.12
N TYR A 274 -23.88 36.02 -0.36
CA TYR A 274 -23.05 37.22 -0.23
C TYR A 274 -23.71 38.44 -0.90
N ILE A 275 -24.14 38.31 -2.16
CA ILE A 275 -24.80 39.39 -2.92
C ILE A 275 -26.11 39.82 -2.24
N LEU A 276 -26.91 38.87 -1.76
CA LEU A 276 -28.14 39.18 -1.03
C LEU A 276 -27.86 39.91 0.30
N GLY A 277 -26.78 39.55 0.99
CA GLY A 277 -26.33 40.24 2.19
C GLY A 277 -25.85 41.66 1.91
N ASP A 278 -25.18 41.87 0.77
CA ASP A 278 -24.70 43.17 0.32
C ASP A 278 -25.86 44.11 -0.03
N ILE A 279 -26.87 43.61 -0.75
CA ILE A 279 -28.11 44.35 -1.05
C ILE A 279 -28.86 44.75 0.23
N ARG A 280 -28.74 43.99 1.32
CA ARG A 280 -29.33 44.31 2.64
C ARG A 280 -28.52 45.33 3.45
N GLY A 281 -27.33 45.72 2.99
CA GLY A 281 -26.46 46.67 3.69
C GLY A 281 -25.69 46.07 4.88
N ASN A 282 -25.54 44.74 4.94
CA ASN A 282 -24.72 44.10 5.97
C ASN A 282 -23.23 44.44 5.77
N ALA A 283 -22.45 44.46 6.86
CA ALA A 283 -21.01 44.67 6.77
C ALA A 283 -20.32 43.56 5.93
N PHE A 284 -19.30 43.96 5.17
CA PHE A 284 -18.51 43.06 4.31
C PHE A 284 -18.04 41.79 5.05
N TRP A 285 -17.49 41.95 6.26
CA TRP A 285 -16.94 40.85 7.05
C TRP A 285 -18.01 39.82 7.45
N ILE A 286 -19.24 40.26 7.73
CA ILE A 286 -20.37 39.39 8.08
C ILE A 286 -20.74 38.55 6.87
N ASN A 287 -20.94 39.19 5.71
CA ASN A 287 -21.34 38.50 4.49
C ASN A 287 -20.27 37.53 4.01
N PHE A 288 -18.99 37.92 4.09
CA PHE A 288 -17.86 37.09 3.68
C PHE A 288 -17.70 35.85 4.57
N SER A 289 -17.73 36.02 5.90
CA SER A 289 -17.66 34.89 6.83
C SER A 289 -18.86 33.94 6.70
N PHE A 290 -20.06 34.48 6.45
CA PHE A 290 -21.25 33.66 6.22
C PHE A 290 -21.17 32.87 4.90
N ALA A 291 -20.66 33.48 3.82
CA ALA A 291 -20.45 32.82 2.55
C ALA A 291 -19.43 31.66 2.67
N ILE A 292 -18.32 31.88 3.38
CA ILE A 292 -17.34 30.81 3.66
C ILE A 292 -17.99 29.69 4.48
N GLY A 293 -18.77 30.03 5.51
CA GLY A 293 -19.50 29.07 6.33
C GLY A 293 -20.42 28.17 5.50
N ILE A 294 -21.17 28.75 4.55
CA ILE A 294 -22.02 27.99 3.62
C ILE A 294 -21.16 27.07 2.75
N ILE A 295 -20.06 27.57 2.17
CA ILE A 295 -19.21 26.79 1.30
C ILE A 295 -18.69 25.55 2.05
N VAL A 296 -18.10 25.75 3.22
CA VAL A 296 -17.48 24.66 4.00
C VAL A 296 -18.53 23.68 4.54
N ALA A 297 -19.71 24.16 4.96
CA ALA A 297 -20.80 23.29 5.39
C ALA A 297 -21.31 22.34 4.30
N ASN A 298 -21.12 22.69 3.02
CA ASN A 298 -21.55 21.87 1.89
C ASN A 298 -20.45 20.95 1.35
N VAL A 299 -19.19 21.10 1.76
CA VAL A 299 -18.10 20.26 1.27
C VAL A 299 -18.11 18.91 2.00
N PRO A 300 -18.19 17.78 1.28
CA PRO A 300 -18.25 16.46 1.91
C PRO A 300 -16.83 15.97 2.21
N GLU A 301 -16.19 16.56 3.22
CA GLU A 301 -14.80 16.24 3.62
C GLU A 301 -14.66 14.78 4.09
N GLY A 302 -15.72 14.19 4.63
CA GLY A 302 -15.77 12.79 5.08
C GLY A 302 -16.06 11.76 3.99
N LEU A 303 -16.29 12.15 2.73
CA LEU A 303 -16.71 11.23 1.67
C LEU A 303 -15.66 10.15 1.39
N LEU A 304 -14.40 10.56 1.21
CA LEU A 304 -13.28 9.65 0.93
C LEU A 304 -13.05 8.65 2.06
N PRO A 305 -12.85 9.06 3.33
CA PRO A 305 -12.70 8.13 4.45
C PRO A 305 -13.90 7.18 4.61
N THR A 306 -15.13 7.67 4.42
CA THR A 306 -16.34 6.86 4.57
C THR A 306 -16.43 5.77 3.50
N VAL A 307 -16.10 6.10 2.25
CA VAL A 307 -16.05 5.11 1.16
C VAL A 307 -14.95 4.07 1.43
N THR A 308 -13.75 4.50 1.82
CA THR A 308 -12.65 3.59 2.17
C THR A 308 -13.04 2.66 3.32
N LEU A 309 -13.65 3.18 4.37
CA LEU A 309 -14.16 2.40 5.50
C LEU A 309 -15.21 1.38 5.05
N SER A 310 -16.16 1.80 4.21
CA SER A 310 -17.21 0.92 3.68
C SER A 310 -16.64 -0.22 2.83
N LEU A 311 -15.67 0.08 1.96
CA LEU A 311 -14.95 -0.91 1.16
C LEU A 311 -14.15 -1.87 2.04
N ALA A 312 -13.44 -1.36 3.05
CA ALA A 312 -12.67 -2.17 3.98
C ALA A 312 -13.59 -3.13 4.74
N MET A 313 -14.71 -2.66 5.27
CA MET A 313 -15.71 -3.50 5.94
C MET A 313 -16.34 -4.53 4.99
N GLY A 314 -16.65 -4.13 3.74
CA GLY A 314 -17.15 -5.04 2.71
C GLY A 314 -16.15 -6.15 2.38
N SER A 315 -14.88 -5.79 2.23
CA SER A 315 -13.79 -6.73 1.98
C SER A 315 -13.58 -7.69 3.16
N GLN A 316 -13.60 -7.20 4.40
CA GLN A 316 -13.51 -8.05 5.58
C GLN A 316 -14.68 -9.06 5.68
N ARG A 317 -15.90 -8.65 5.32
CA ARG A 317 -17.05 -9.56 5.27
C ARG A 317 -16.89 -10.65 4.21
N MET A 318 -16.30 -10.32 3.06
CA MET A 318 -16.01 -11.29 2.00
C MET A 318 -14.88 -12.26 2.39
N ALA A 319 -13.82 -11.76 3.03
CA ALA A 319 -12.73 -12.59 3.54
C ALA A 319 -13.23 -13.65 4.55
N LYS A 320 -14.17 -13.27 5.43
CA LYS A 320 -14.84 -14.22 6.35
C LYS A 320 -15.67 -15.31 5.66
N ARG A 321 -16.03 -15.12 4.40
CA ARG A 321 -16.76 -16.08 3.56
C ARG A 321 -15.84 -16.78 2.54
N ASN A 322 -14.54 -16.84 2.83
CA ASN A 322 -13.50 -17.44 1.98
C ASN A 322 -13.35 -16.78 0.58
N ALA A 323 -13.81 -15.54 0.41
CA ALA A 323 -13.58 -14.74 -0.80
C ALA A 323 -12.53 -13.66 -0.50
N LEU A 324 -11.26 -13.98 -0.77
CA LEU A 324 -10.12 -13.13 -0.45
C LEU A 324 -9.87 -12.13 -1.58
N ILE A 325 -9.95 -10.82 -1.28
CA ILE A 325 -9.73 -9.77 -2.26
C ILE A 325 -8.38 -9.10 -1.96
N LYS A 326 -7.37 -9.37 -2.79
CA LYS A 326 -5.99 -8.88 -2.61
C LYS A 326 -5.83 -7.36 -2.69
N ASN A 327 -6.78 -6.64 -3.29
CA ASN A 327 -6.79 -5.17 -3.39
C ASN A 327 -8.16 -4.61 -2.98
N LEU A 328 -8.23 -3.65 -2.04
CA LEU A 328 -9.51 -3.01 -1.67
C LEU A 328 -10.25 -2.42 -2.88
N ASN A 329 -9.52 -2.01 -3.91
CA ASN A 329 -10.07 -1.48 -5.17
C ASN A 329 -10.75 -2.56 -6.03
N SER A 330 -10.38 -3.84 -5.87
CA SER A 330 -11.00 -5.01 -6.53
C SER A 330 -12.42 -5.31 -6.06
N VAL A 331 -12.81 -4.81 -4.88
CA VAL A 331 -14.20 -4.88 -4.39
C VAL A 331 -15.17 -4.16 -5.32
N HIS A 332 -14.77 -3.01 -5.85
CA HIS A 332 -15.59 -2.26 -6.82
C HIS A 332 -15.81 -3.07 -8.10
N TRP A 333 -14.77 -3.75 -8.58
CA TRP A 333 -14.85 -4.60 -9.77
C TRP A 333 -15.81 -5.79 -9.59
N CYS A 334 -15.81 -6.44 -8.42
CA CYS A 334 -16.81 -7.47 -8.11
C CYS A 334 -18.23 -6.90 -7.98
N SER A 335 -18.39 -5.68 -7.48
CA SER A 335 -19.72 -5.09 -7.26
C SER A 335 -20.35 -4.49 -8.53
N VAL A 336 -19.54 -4.06 -9.50
CA VAL A 336 -20.03 -3.44 -10.75
C VAL A 336 -20.18 -4.44 -11.90
N LYS A 337 -19.50 -5.59 -11.85
CA LYS A 337 -19.42 -6.52 -12.99
C LYS A 337 -20.15 -7.86 -12.79
N VAL A 338 -20.83 -8.06 -11.65
CA VAL A 338 -21.62 -9.28 -11.41
C VAL A 338 -23.11 -8.94 -11.56
N PRO A 339 -23.75 -9.20 -12.72
CA PRO A 339 -25.17 -9.46 -12.71
C PRO A 339 -25.37 -10.69 -11.81
N LEU A 340 -26.16 -10.53 -10.75
CA LEU A 340 -26.61 -11.61 -9.87
C LEU A 340 -27.48 -12.57 -10.68
N ASN A 341 -26.85 -13.39 -11.53
CA ASN A 341 -27.39 -14.59 -12.15
C ASN A 341 -26.28 -15.22 -13.03
N HIS A 342 -25.34 -15.91 -12.41
CA HIS A 342 -25.03 -17.29 -12.76
C HIS A 342 -23.95 -17.90 -11.87
N HIS A 343 -24.05 -19.21 -11.74
CA HIS A 343 -23.32 -20.09 -10.84
C HIS A 343 -21.80 -20.08 -11.04
N TYR A 344 -21.11 -20.31 -9.92
CA TYR A 344 -19.79 -20.92 -9.75
C TYR A 344 -19.09 -21.45 -11.02
N SER A 345 -17.92 -20.89 -11.33
CA SER A 345 -16.64 -21.59 -11.48
C SER A 345 -15.59 -20.62 -12.02
N TYR A 346 -14.32 -20.88 -11.71
CA TYR A 346 -13.11 -20.16 -12.16
C TYR A 346 -12.72 -18.90 -11.38
N ILE A 347 -12.07 -19.11 -10.23
CA ILE A 347 -10.76 -18.52 -9.95
C ILE A 347 -9.93 -19.60 -9.23
N GLN A 348 -9.09 -20.31 -9.98
CA GLN A 348 -7.84 -20.85 -9.48
C GLN A 348 -6.74 -19.84 -9.81
#